data_AF-A0A1I1NJM7-F1
#
_entry.id   AF-A0A1I1NJM7-F1
#
_cell.length_a   1.000
_cell.length_b   1.000
_cell.length_c   1.000
_cell.angle_alpha   90.00
_cell.angle_beta   90.00
_cell.angle_gamma   90.00
#
_symmetry.space_group_name_H-M   'P 1'
#
loop_
_entity.id
_entity.type
_entity.pdbx_description
1 polymer ?
#
loop_
_entity_poly.entity_id
_entity_poly.type
_entity_poly.pdbx_seq_one_letter_code
_entity_poly.pdbx_strand_id
1 'polypeptide(L)'
;MKNLIKRIIQNKEYKRILTFVVILYIFRVNYIKRMLFHTTSISTISQYGLLILTILGATVLMGTLLFVAIKVCNMFYTRKNVPKVKGKEWSLGFRELKYFLVDRKNCKICETKMKKITSEEYKGIERNISMDGYASDVERYEVKISYYCPKCNKKFSLEELVKETE
;
A
#
# COMPACT_ATOMS: atom_id res chain seq x y z
N MET A 1 16.93 -5.43 16.97
CA MET A 1 16.05 -4.42 17.60
C MET A 1 16.28 -2.97 17.12
N LYS A 2 17.51 -2.43 17.12
CA LYS A 2 17.78 -1.02 16.70
C LYS A 2 17.24 -0.65 15.31
N ASN A 3 17.29 -1.55 14.33
CA ASN A 3 16.78 -1.31 12.97
C ASN A 3 15.25 -1.27 12.86
N LEU A 4 14.52 -1.94 13.76
CA LEU A 4 13.05 -1.92 13.78
C LEU A 4 12.55 -0.58 14.34
N ILE A 5 13.16 -0.10 15.42
CA ILE A 5 12.84 1.19 16.05
C ILE A 5 13.07 2.34 15.06
N LYS A 6 14.18 2.31 14.32
CA LYS A 6 14.50 3.33 13.31
C LYS A 6 13.45 3.40 12.18
N ARG A 7 12.91 2.25 11.76
CA ARG A 7 11.83 2.19 10.74
C ARG A 7 10.50 2.67 11.28
N ILE A 8 10.16 2.35 12.53
CA ILE A 8 8.92 2.82 13.17
C ILE A 8 8.93 4.35 13.29
N ILE A 9 10.05 4.95 13.69
CA ILE A 9 10.21 6.41 13.82
C ILE A 9 10.14 7.13 12.46
N GLN A 10 10.52 6.47 11.37
CA GLN A 10 10.42 7.03 10.02
C GLN A 10 9.01 6.96 9.42
N ASN A 11 8.08 6.25 10.05
CA ASN A 11 6.71 6.14 9.56
C ASN A 11 5.96 7.48 9.72
N LYS A 12 5.46 8.00 8.60
CA LYS A 12 4.76 9.30 8.52
C LYS A 12 3.49 9.35 9.37
N GLU A 13 2.76 8.23 9.46
CA GLU A 13 1.56 8.10 10.29
C GLU A 13 1.90 8.09 11.77
N TYR A 14 3.01 7.44 12.16
CA TYR A 14 3.49 7.46 13.53
C TYR A 14 3.85 8.88 13.99
N LYS A 15 4.54 9.66 13.14
CA LYS A 15 4.86 11.07 13.44
C LYS A 15 3.61 11.94 13.61
N ARG A 16 2.57 11.75 12.78
CA ARG A 16 1.31 12.48 12.90
C ARG A 16 0.59 12.17 14.21
N ILE A 17 0.49 10.89 14.56
CA ILE A 17 -0.13 10.44 15.81
C ILE A 17 0.65 10.99 17.01
N LEU A 18 1.99 10.87 17.00
CA LEU A 18 2.84 11.40 18.06
C LEU A 18 2.67 12.92 18.23
N THR A 19 2.60 13.66 17.13
CA THR A 19 2.37 15.12 17.15
C THR A 19 1.00 15.45 17.75
N PHE A 20 -0.05 14.73 17.36
CA PHE A 20 -1.39 14.90 17.91
C PHE A 20 -1.44 14.61 19.42
N VAL A 21 -0.76 13.55 19.87
CA VAL A 21 -0.63 13.23 21.30
C VAL A 21 0.10 14.33 22.07
N VAL A 22 1.17 14.91 21.50
CA VAL A 22 1.90 16.04 22.11
C VAL A 22 1.02 17.29 22.20
N ILE A 23 0.21 17.59 21.18
CA ILE A 23 -0.73 18.72 21.21
C ILE A 23 -1.80 18.52 22.29
N LEU A 24 -2.43 17.35 22.34
CA LEU A 24 -3.41 17.02 23.38
C LEU A 24 -2.79 17.10 24.77
N TYR A 25 -1.53 16.69 24.93
CA TYR A 25 -0.80 16.80 26.17
C TYR A 25 -0.62 18.27 26.60
N ILE A 26 -0.17 19.16 25.70
CA ILE A 26 -0.02 20.59 26.00
C ILE A 26 -1.36 21.22 26.43
N PHE A 27 -2.45 20.91 25.71
CA PHE A 27 -3.79 21.38 26.07
C PHE A 27 -4.22 20.90 27.44
N ARG A 28 -3.96 19.63 27.77
CA ARG A 28 -4.37 19.03 29.05
C ARG A 28 -3.55 19.58 30.23
N VAL A 29 -2.25 19.77 30.06
CA VAL A 29 -1.39 20.42 31.06
C VAL A 29 -1.87 21.85 31.33
N ASN A 30 -2.19 22.60 30.27
CA ASN A 30 -2.74 23.95 30.40
C ASN A 30 -4.11 23.95 31.09
N TYR A 31 -4.98 22.99 30.78
CA TYR A 31 -6.28 22.84 31.45
C TYR A 31 -6.13 22.54 32.94
N ILE A 32 -5.27 21.58 33.29
CA ILE A 32 -5.01 21.19 34.68
C ILE A 32 -4.36 22.33 35.46
N LYS A 33 -3.39 23.04 34.87
CA LYS A 33 -2.81 24.24 35.45
C LYS A 33 -3.91 25.27 35.76
N ARG A 34 -4.81 25.53 34.82
CA ARG A 34 -5.91 26.49 34.97
C ARG A 34 -6.93 26.08 36.05
N MET A 35 -7.26 24.79 36.13
CA MET A 35 -8.14 24.24 37.17
C MET A 35 -7.49 24.31 38.56
N LEU A 36 -6.21 23.93 38.69
CA LEU A 36 -5.49 23.91 39.96
C LEU A 36 -5.27 25.31 40.57
N PHE A 37 -5.03 26.32 39.72
CA PHE A 37 -4.94 27.71 40.19
C PHE A 37 -6.27 28.25 40.74
N HIS A 38 -7.40 27.62 40.39
CA HIS A 38 -8.72 28.03 40.84
C HIS A 38 -9.23 27.29 42.08
N THR A 39 -8.73 26.08 42.37
CA THR A 39 -9.38 25.19 43.36
C THR A 39 -8.56 24.84 44.60
N THR A 40 -7.25 25.13 44.68
CA THR A 40 -6.42 24.51 45.72
C THR A 40 -5.30 25.39 46.29
N SER A 41 -5.33 25.59 47.62
CA SER A 41 -4.26 26.11 48.47
C SER A 41 -3.22 25.03 48.82
N ILE A 42 -2.77 24.24 47.85
CA ILE A 42 -1.80 23.15 48.08
C ILE A 42 -0.40 23.74 48.23
N SER A 43 0.23 23.54 49.39
CA SER A 43 1.40 24.31 49.83
C SER A 43 2.78 23.63 49.67
N THR A 44 2.89 22.43 49.07
CA THR A 44 4.19 21.75 48.98
C THR A 44 4.53 21.19 47.59
N ILE A 45 5.75 21.50 47.14
CA ILE A 45 6.32 21.15 45.82
C ILE A 45 6.31 19.63 45.55
N SER A 46 6.44 18.80 46.59
CA SER A 46 6.44 17.34 46.49
C SER A 46 5.11 16.76 46.02
N GLN A 47 3.98 17.34 46.45
CA GLN A 47 2.64 16.89 46.05
C GLN A 47 2.36 17.24 44.58
N TYR A 48 2.86 18.38 44.10
CA TYR A 48 2.79 18.74 42.67
C TYR A 48 3.58 17.78 41.79
N GLY A 49 4.78 17.38 42.23
CA GLY A 49 5.60 16.41 41.50
C GLY A 49 4.90 15.07 41.32
N LEU A 50 4.30 14.54 42.39
CA LEU A 50 3.59 13.26 42.36
C LEU A 50 2.33 13.31 41.47
N LEU A 51 1.60 14.43 41.52
CA LEU A 51 0.39 14.63 40.72
C LEU A 51 0.71 14.74 39.22
N ILE A 52 1.80 15.45 38.87
CA ILE A 52 2.28 15.51 37.49
C ILE A 52 2.73 14.13 36.99
N LEU A 53 3.45 13.36 37.81
CA LEU A 53 3.94 12.03 37.44
C LEU A 53 2.80 11.03 37.20
N THR A 54 1.76 11.07 38.03
CA THR A 54 0.58 10.21 37.89
C THR A 54 -0.24 10.56 36.66
N ILE A 55 -0.42 11.85 36.36
CA ILE A 55 -1.06 12.30 35.11
C ILE A 55 -0.24 11.84 33.90
N LEU A 56 1.08 12.00 33.94
CA LEU A 56 1.99 11.55 32.88
C LEU A 56 1.84 10.04 32.65
N GLY A 57 1.93 9.23 33.70
CA GLY A 57 1.76 7.78 33.61
C GLY A 57 0.41 7.38 33.01
N ALA A 58 -0.68 7.98 33.49
CA ALA A 58 -2.03 7.70 33.00
C ALA A 58 -2.21 8.12 31.53
N THR A 59 -1.63 9.24 31.10
CA THR A 59 -1.70 9.69 29.69
C THR A 59 -0.93 8.78 28.74
N VAL A 60 0.27 8.36 29.11
CA VAL A 60 1.07 7.42 28.30
C VAL A 60 0.34 6.09 28.17
N LEU A 61 -0.21 5.57 29.28
CA LEU A 61 -0.93 4.30 29.30
C LEU A 61 -2.24 4.34 28.50
N MET A 62 -3.03 5.41 28.61
CA MET A 62 -4.22 5.56 27.78
C MET A 62 -3.88 5.74 26.30
N GLY A 63 -2.81 6.48 25.99
CA GLY A 63 -2.34 6.67 24.61
C GLY A 63 -1.89 5.35 23.97
N THR A 64 -1.15 4.51 24.71
CA THR A 64 -0.72 3.20 24.20
C THR A 64 -1.89 2.24 24.02
N LEU A 65 -2.83 2.17 24.97
CA LEU A 65 -4.04 1.37 24.83
C LEU A 65 -4.87 1.78 23.60
N LEU A 66 -5.08 3.09 23.41
CA LEU A 66 -5.83 3.61 22.26
C LEU A 66 -5.13 3.29 20.94
N PHE A 67 -3.79 3.43 20.89
CA PHE A 67 -3.00 3.08 19.70
C PHE A 67 -3.12 1.59 19.35
N VAL A 68 -3.03 0.70 20.35
CA VAL A 68 -3.20 -0.74 20.17
C VAL A 68 -4.62 -1.05 19.68
N ALA A 69 -5.65 -0.46 20.31
CA ALA A 69 -7.04 -0.66 19.92
C ALA A 69 -7.29 -0.22 18.46
N ILE A 70 -6.81 0.96 18.06
CA ILE A 70 -6.93 1.45 16.67
C ILE A 70 -6.22 0.50 15.70
N LYS A 71 -5.02 0.02 16.03
CA LYS A 71 -4.29 -0.94 15.20
C LYS A 71 -5.05 -2.25 15.03
N VAL A 72 -5.62 -2.79 16.11
CA VAL A 72 -6.42 -4.00 16.08
C VAL A 72 -7.69 -3.78 15.25
N CYS A 73 -8.43 -2.70 15.49
CA CYS A 73 -9.62 -2.35 14.71
C CYS A 73 -9.32 -2.22 13.22
N ASN A 74 -8.24 -1.51 12.84
CA ASN A 74 -7.83 -1.37 11.44
C ASN A 74 -7.52 -2.72 10.79
N MET A 75 -6.82 -3.61 11.50
CA MET A 75 -6.51 -4.96 11.00
C MET A 75 -7.80 -5.77 10.71
N PHE A 76 -8.82 -5.66 11.57
CA PHE A 76 -10.12 -6.29 11.34
C PHE A 76 -10.91 -5.63 10.20
N TYR A 77 -10.86 -4.30 10.09
CA TYR A 77 -11.58 -3.56 9.06
C TYR A 77 -11.07 -3.88 7.66
N THR A 78 -9.75 -3.94 7.48
CA THR A 78 -9.13 -4.30 6.20
C THR A 78 -9.30 -5.76 5.84
N ARG A 79 -9.52 -6.64 6.83
CA ARG A 79 -9.86 -8.04 6.56
C ARG A 79 -11.26 -8.20 5.97
N LYS A 80 -12.20 -7.31 6.29
CA LYS A 80 -13.57 -7.30 5.73
C LYS A 80 -13.69 -6.58 4.40
N ASN A 81 -12.93 -5.50 4.21
CA ASN A 81 -12.95 -4.67 2.99
C ASN A 81 -11.67 -4.86 2.19
N VAL A 82 -11.50 -6.05 1.63
CA VAL A 82 -10.36 -6.35 0.76
C VAL A 82 -10.60 -5.67 -0.60
N PRO A 83 -9.79 -4.68 -1.01
CA PRO A 83 -9.95 -4.07 -2.32
C PRO A 83 -9.64 -5.12 -3.39
N LYS A 84 -10.59 -5.33 -4.31
CA LYS A 84 -10.35 -6.14 -5.52
C LYS A 84 -9.50 -5.33 -6.48
N VAL A 85 -8.23 -5.70 -6.61
CA VAL A 85 -7.30 -5.04 -7.53
C VAL A 85 -7.10 -5.94 -8.74
N LYS A 86 -7.15 -5.36 -9.95
CA LYS A 86 -6.86 -6.10 -11.18
C LYS A 86 -5.36 -6.07 -11.47
N GLY A 87 -4.72 -7.23 -11.40
CA GLY A 87 -3.33 -7.43 -11.79
C GLY A 87 -3.25 -7.94 -13.23
N LYS A 88 -2.44 -7.29 -14.07
CA LYS A 88 -2.13 -7.74 -15.43
C LYS A 88 -0.74 -8.33 -15.47
N GLU A 89 -0.64 -9.57 -15.93
CA GLU A 89 0.62 -10.29 -16.08
C GLU A 89 0.92 -10.48 -17.57
N TRP A 90 2.16 -10.22 -17.96
CA TRP A 90 2.64 -10.34 -19.34
C TRP A 90 3.61 -11.51 -19.40
N SER A 91 3.21 -12.60 -20.04
CA SER A 91 4.04 -13.78 -20.28
C SER A 91 4.79 -13.66 -21.60
N LEU A 92 5.61 -12.60 -21.75
CA LEU A 92 6.40 -12.39 -22.97
C LEU A 92 7.83 -12.91 -22.81
N GLY A 93 8.29 -13.74 -23.74
CA GLY A 93 9.70 -14.11 -23.85
C GLY A 93 10.58 -12.92 -24.26
N PHE A 94 11.89 -12.96 -23.99
CA PHE A 94 12.81 -11.86 -24.36
C PHE A 94 12.78 -11.53 -25.85
N ARG A 95 12.64 -12.55 -26.71
CA ARG A 95 12.53 -12.38 -28.17
C ARG A 95 11.22 -11.72 -28.58
N GLU A 96 10.11 -12.13 -27.98
CA GLU A 96 8.79 -11.54 -28.22
C GLU A 96 8.74 -10.09 -27.75
N LEU A 97 9.41 -9.78 -26.64
CA LEU A 97 9.55 -8.43 -26.12
C LEU A 97 10.37 -7.56 -27.08
N LYS A 98 11.51 -8.07 -27.59
CA LYS A 98 12.30 -7.39 -28.62
C LYS A 98 11.45 -7.11 -29.85
N TYR A 99 10.73 -8.13 -30.34
CA TYR A 99 9.80 -7.95 -31.44
C TYR A 99 8.84 -6.83 -31.07
N PHE A 100 8.03 -7.00 -30.02
CA PHE A 100 7.03 -6.05 -29.54
C PHE A 100 7.48 -4.57 -29.52
N LEU A 101 8.70 -4.30 -29.03
CA LEU A 101 9.22 -2.94 -28.88
C LEU A 101 9.91 -2.37 -30.12
N VAL A 102 10.62 -3.19 -30.90
CA VAL A 102 11.61 -2.69 -31.88
C VAL A 102 11.21 -3.01 -33.33
N ASP A 103 10.62 -4.18 -33.57
CA ASP A 103 10.45 -4.67 -34.95
C ASP A 103 9.24 -4.05 -35.65
N ARG A 104 9.35 -3.84 -36.98
CA ARG A 104 8.24 -3.34 -37.81
C ARG A 104 7.08 -4.34 -37.81
N LYS A 105 5.86 -3.84 -37.57
CA LYS A 105 4.62 -4.65 -37.51
C LYS A 105 3.96 -4.81 -38.88
N ASN A 106 4.73 -5.23 -39.87
CA ASN A 106 4.23 -5.48 -41.21
C ASN A 106 4.01 -6.97 -41.42
N CYS A 107 2.96 -7.32 -42.16
CA CYS A 107 2.66 -8.71 -42.49
C CYS A 107 3.77 -9.27 -43.37
N LYS A 108 4.34 -10.41 -43.02
CA LYS A 108 5.40 -11.06 -43.79
C LYS A 108 4.96 -11.50 -45.19
N ILE A 109 3.66 -11.73 -45.39
CA ILE A 109 3.09 -12.20 -46.66
C ILE A 109 2.83 -11.06 -47.65
N CYS A 110 2.29 -9.94 -47.17
CA CYS A 110 1.78 -8.87 -48.05
C CYS A 110 2.27 -7.47 -47.68
N GLU A 111 3.23 -7.39 -46.75
CA GLU A 111 3.88 -6.17 -46.23
C GLU A 111 2.96 -5.11 -45.63
N THR A 112 1.66 -5.38 -45.58
CA THR A 112 0.66 -4.47 -45.04
C THR A 112 0.84 -4.34 -43.53
N LYS A 113 0.73 -3.11 -43.02
CA LYS A 113 0.80 -2.83 -41.59
C LYS A 113 -0.28 -3.60 -40.83
N MET A 114 0.15 -4.40 -39.87
CA MET A 114 -0.73 -5.21 -39.02
C MET A 114 -1.29 -4.38 -37.87
N LYS A 115 -2.49 -4.76 -37.40
CA LYS A 115 -3.15 -4.17 -36.25
C LYS A 115 -2.88 -5.02 -35.01
N LYS A 116 -2.45 -4.39 -33.92
CA LYS A 116 -2.27 -5.07 -32.63
C LYS A 116 -3.63 -5.44 -32.05
N ILE A 117 -3.75 -6.66 -31.56
CA ILE A 117 -4.89 -7.16 -30.79
C ILE A 117 -4.36 -7.58 -29.42
N THR A 118 -5.04 -7.17 -28.36
CA THR A 118 -4.72 -7.55 -26.99
C THR A 118 -5.93 -8.24 -26.39
N SER A 119 -5.73 -9.43 -25.85
CA SER A 119 -6.76 -10.20 -25.17
C SER A 119 -6.30 -10.49 -23.75
N GLU A 120 -7.22 -10.40 -22.81
CA GLU A 120 -6.98 -10.67 -21.39
C GLU A 120 -7.67 -11.99 -21.03
N GLU A 121 -6.89 -12.95 -20.54
CA GLU A 121 -7.39 -14.24 -20.07
C GLU A 121 -7.38 -14.26 -18.55
N TYR A 122 -8.52 -14.52 -17.93
CA TYR A 122 -8.61 -14.60 -16.47
C TYR A 122 -7.89 -15.83 -15.93
N LYS A 123 -6.95 -15.64 -15.01
CA LYS A 123 -6.14 -16.72 -14.40
C LYS A 123 -6.54 -17.07 -12.97
N GLY A 124 -7.37 -16.26 -12.32
CA GLY A 124 -7.83 -16.51 -10.95
C GLY A 124 -7.58 -15.34 -9.99
N ILE A 125 -7.80 -15.60 -8.70
CA ILE A 125 -7.57 -14.64 -7.63
C ILE A 125 -6.41 -15.11 -6.78
N GLU A 126 -5.44 -14.25 -6.56
CA GLU A 126 -4.33 -14.49 -5.64
C GLU A 126 -4.43 -13.54 -4.43
N ARG A 127 -4.28 -14.10 -3.23
CA ARG A 127 -4.31 -13.34 -2.00
C ARG A 127 -2.91 -12.92 -1.60
N ASN A 128 -2.62 -11.64 -1.73
CA ASN A 128 -1.37 -11.05 -1.25
C ASN A 128 -1.52 -10.55 0.18
N ILE A 129 -0.55 -10.89 1.04
CA ILE A 129 -0.46 -10.39 2.40
C ILE A 129 0.77 -9.48 2.47
N SER A 130 0.54 -8.20 2.66
CA SER A 130 1.63 -7.23 2.87
C SER A 130 2.34 -7.50 4.21
N MET A 131 3.60 -7.04 4.32
CA MET A 131 4.36 -7.12 5.58
C MET A 131 3.65 -6.44 6.75
N ASP A 132 2.79 -5.46 6.48
CA ASP A 132 2.01 -4.73 7.48
C ASP A 132 0.72 -5.47 7.90
N GLY A 133 0.51 -6.70 7.41
CA GLY A 133 -0.63 -7.56 7.75
C GLY A 133 -1.90 -7.28 6.95
N TYR A 134 -1.87 -6.35 6.00
CA TYR A 134 -3.01 -6.08 5.12
C TYR A 134 -3.11 -7.14 4.02
N ALA A 135 -4.29 -7.74 3.89
CA ALA A 135 -4.63 -8.68 2.83
C ALA A 135 -5.29 -7.92 1.65
N SER A 136 -4.86 -8.25 0.44
CA SER A 136 -5.43 -7.77 -0.83
C SER A 136 -5.67 -8.96 -1.76
N ASP A 137 -6.86 -9.07 -2.31
CA ASP A 137 -7.22 -10.08 -3.30
C ASP A 137 -6.98 -9.46 -4.68
N VAL A 138 -6.09 -10.07 -5.45
CA VAL A 138 -5.68 -9.60 -6.77
C VAL A 138 -6.24 -10.54 -7.82
N GLU A 139 -7.14 -10.03 -8.66
CA GLU A 139 -7.61 -10.74 -9.86
C GLU A 139 -6.49 -10.72 -10.89
N ARG A 140 -5.92 -11.88 -11.22
CA ARG A 140 -4.86 -12.00 -12.23
C ARG A 140 -5.45 -12.23 -13.62
N TYR A 141 -4.98 -11.43 -14.57
CA TYR A 141 -5.25 -11.59 -16.00
C TYR A 141 -3.95 -11.76 -16.76
N GLU A 142 -3.85 -12.81 -17.56
CA GLU A 142 -2.76 -12.99 -18.52
C GLU A 142 -3.07 -12.19 -19.79
N VAL A 143 -2.15 -11.28 -20.15
CA VAL A 143 -2.28 -10.44 -21.34
C VAL A 143 -1.61 -11.13 -22.52
N LYS A 144 -2.41 -11.56 -23.50
CA LYS A 144 -1.93 -12.13 -24.77
C LYS A 144 -1.97 -11.08 -25.87
N ILE A 145 -0.86 -10.92 -26.58
CA ILE A 145 -0.73 -9.99 -27.71
C ILE A 145 -0.67 -10.80 -29.01
N SER A 146 -1.40 -10.32 -30.01
CA SER A 146 -1.40 -10.86 -31.37
C SER A 146 -1.48 -9.73 -32.38
N TYR A 147 -1.15 -10.03 -33.64
CA TYR A 147 -1.20 -9.07 -34.73
C TYR A 147 -2.10 -9.60 -35.84
N TYR A 148 -3.01 -8.75 -36.32
CA TYR A 148 -3.93 -9.09 -37.39
C TYR A 148 -3.59 -8.32 -38.66
N CYS A 149 -3.46 -9.05 -39.77
CA CYS A 149 -3.29 -8.47 -41.09
C CYS A 149 -4.67 -8.29 -41.76
N PRO A 150 -5.10 -7.05 -42.05
CA PRO A 150 -6.41 -6.81 -42.67
C PRO A 150 -6.47 -7.28 -44.13
N LYS A 151 -5.33 -7.34 -44.83
CA LYS A 151 -5.28 -7.74 -46.24
C LYS A 151 -5.28 -9.26 -46.43
N CYS A 152 -4.55 -9.98 -45.57
CA CYS A 152 -4.53 -11.45 -45.59
C CYS A 152 -5.64 -12.09 -44.75
N ASN A 153 -6.36 -11.29 -43.95
CA ASN A 153 -7.33 -11.76 -42.96
C ASN A 153 -6.75 -12.86 -42.04
N LYS A 154 -5.48 -12.71 -41.64
CA LYS A 154 -4.77 -13.66 -40.77
C LYS A 154 -4.36 -13.00 -39.47
N LYS A 155 -4.48 -13.76 -38.38
CA LYS A 155 -4.01 -13.41 -37.04
C LYS A 155 -2.73 -14.20 -36.76
N PHE A 156 -1.71 -13.51 -36.28
CA PHE A 156 -0.42 -14.06 -35.92
C PHE A 156 -0.17 -13.85 -34.42
N SER A 157 0.28 -14.89 -33.72
CA SER A 157 0.81 -14.75 -32.37
C SER A 157 2.21 -14.13 -32.39
N LEU A 158 2.67 -13.60 -31.25
CA LEU A 158 4.04 -13.12 -31.14
C LEU A 158 5.06 -14.25 -31.35
N GLU A 159 4.78 -15.45 -30.82
CA GLU A 159 5.60 -16.65 -31.00
C GLU A 159 5.79 -17.01 -32.48
N GLU A 160 4.71 -16.97 -33.27
CA GLU A 160 4.74 -17.24 -34.71
C GLU A 160 5.61 -16.22 -35.46
N LEU A 161 5.44 -14.93 -35.16
CA LEU A 161 6.19 -13.85 -35.83
C LEU A 161 7.69 -13.87 -35.51
N VAL A 162 8.05 -14.33 -34.30
CA VAL A 162 9.45 -14.49 -33.90
C VAL A 162 10.10 -15.68 -34.60
N LYS A 163 9.38 -16.80 -34.78
CA LYS A 163 9.90 -18.00 -35.48
C LYS A 163 10.18 -17.75 -36.96
N GLU A 164 9.35 -16.96 -37.64
CA GLU A 164 9.53 -16.61 -39.06
C GLU A 164 10.61 -15.54 -39.33
N THR A 165 11.36 -15.12 -38.30
CA THR A 165 12.43 -14.12 -38.43
C THR A 165 13.84 -14.73 -38.28
N GLU A 166 13.93 -16.06 -38.12
CA GLU A 166 15.16 -16.87 -38.31
C GLU A 166 15.35 -17.20 -39.80
#